data_AF-A0AA39IUJ6-F1
#
_entry.id   AF-A0AA39IUJ6-F1
#
_cell.length_a   1.000
_cell.length_b   1.000
_cell.length_c   1.000
_cell.angle_alpha   90.00
_cell.angle_beta   90.00
_cell.angle_gamma   90.00
#
_symmetry.space_group_name_H-M   'P 1'
#
loop_
_entity.id
_entity.type
_entity.pdbx_description
1 polymer ?
#
loop_
_entity_poly.entity_id
_entity_poly.type
_entity_poly.pdbx_seq_one_letter_code
_entity_poly.pdbx_strand_id
1 'polypeptide(L)'
;MSSEHDPSSRPAKRQKTSSDESSTSSFERDASFWFEDGSIILISNQRTGFCVHLGVLSLNAEFFRDMSGLAVPDAKGDTMIDLEDSTQDLTHFLHALYTRSYFCAGTPTSYDTLESLLRMSTKYLAQLLRSDVITHLAMIYPPELADLGKHTDLILPCSDLHSLRAIEMGVRLVSFGCWFWNSHDFVTATVLGQKESGREEIVTLKLGLLTTT
;
A
#
# COMPACT_ATOMS: atom_id res chain seq x y z
N MET A 1 -21.08 -45.60 70.84
CA MET A 1 -19.95 -46.06 70.01
C MET A 1 -20.43 -45.94 68.57
N SER A 2 -20.33 -44.73 68.01
CA SER A 2 -19.29 -44.31 67.06
C SER A 2 -19.83 -44.46 65.64
N SER A 3 -20.21 -43.34 65.00
CA SER A 3 -19.50 -42.72 63.85
C SER A 3 -19.82 -43.49 62.55
N GLU A 4 -20.34 -42.92 61.46
CA GLU A 4 -19.71 -41.88 60.64
C GLU A 4 -20.79 -41.10 59.84
N HIS A 5 -20.67 -39.78 59.85
CA HIS A 5 -21.37 -38.85 58.96
C HIS A 5 -20.31 -38.30 58.00
N ASP A 6 -20.50 -38.53 56.71
CA ASP A 6 -19.68 -37.95 55.64
C ASP A 6 -20.22 -36.56 55.27
N PRO A 7 -19.39 -35.51 55.22
CA PRO A 7 -19.69 -34.37 54.37
C PRO A 7 -18.54 -34.08 53.41
N SER A 8 -18.76 -34.50 52.16
CA SER A 8 -18.15 -34.02 50.94
C SER A 8 -17.86 -32.50 50.93
N SER A 9 -16.57 -32.18 50.78
CA SER A 9 -15.97 -31.12 49.97
C SER A 9 -16.63 -29.73 49.95
N ARG A 10 -16.01 -28.77 50.66
CA ARG A 10 -16.21 -27.33 50.46
C ARG A 10 -15.21 -26.81 49.41
N PRO A 11 -15.63 -26.11 48.34
CA PRO A 11 -14.67 -25.39 47.52
C PRO A 11 -14.30 -24.07 48.21
N ALA A 12 -13.07 -23.97 48.71
CA ALA A 12 -12.51 -22.74 49.25
C ALA A 12 -12.05 -21.82 48.10
N LYS A 13 -12.61 -20.61 48.08
CA LYS A 13 -12.27 -19.50 47.21
C LYS A 13 -11.00 -18.79 47.72
N ARG A 14 -9.92 -18.77 46.93
CA ARG A 14 -8.77 -17.83 47.04
C ARG A 14 -8.08 -17.80 45.65
N GLN A 15 -8.29 -16.76 44.83
CA GLN A 15 -7.35 -15.63 44.57
C GLN A 15 -5.91 -16.09 44.28
N LYS A 16 -5.14 -15.63 43.28
CA LYS A 16 -5.19 -14.45 42.40
C LYS A 16 -3.97 -14.61 41.45
N THR A 17 -4.14 -14.29 40.15
CA THR A 17 -3.15 -13.78 39.17
C THR A 17 -1.72 -14.35 39.09
N SER A 18 -1.37 -14.86 37.91
CA SER A 18 -0.21 -14.39 37.12
C SER A 18 -0.56 -14.58 35.63
N SER A 19 -1.07 -13.58 34.92
CA SER A 19 -0.29 -12.56 34.21
C SER A 19 0.64 -13.18 33.15
N ASP A 20 0.04 -13.61 32.04
CA ASP A 20 0.66 -13.52 30.71
C ASP A 20 -0.23 -12.60 29.87
N GLU A 21 -0.24 -11.33 30.27
CA GLU A 21 -0.52 -10.24 29.34
C GLU A 21 0.73 -10.12 28.44
N SER A 22 0.93 -11.08 27.52
CA SER A 22 1.69 -10.77 26.32
C SER A 22 0.85 -9.76 25.58
N SER A 23 1.37 -8.56 25.35
CA SER A 23 0.71 -7.51 24.61
C SER A 23 0.45 -7.95 23.16
N THR A 24 -0.53 -8.82 22.96
CA THR A 24 -1.07 -9.11 21.63
C THR A 24 -1.77 -7.84 21.22
N SER A 25 -1.08 -7.07 20.39
CA SER A 25 -1.63 -6.02 19.57
C SER A 25 -2.98 -6.52 19.02
N SER A 26 -4.10 -5.99 19.53
CA SER A 26 -5.41 -6.38 19.00
C SER A 26 -5.54 -5.78 17.59
N PHE A 27 -5.77 -6.65 16.61
CA PHE A 27 -6.06 -6.29 15.23
C PHE A 27 -7.17 -7.21 14.69
N GLU A 28 -7.94 -6.71 13.74
CA GLU A 28 -8.95 -7.46 13.00
C GLU A 28 -8.31 -8.16 11.81
N ARG A 29 -8.67 -9.42 11.55
CA ARG A 29 -8.11 -10.18 10.43
C ARG A 29 -8.83 -9.82 9.14
N ASP A 30 -8.08 -9.47 8.09
CA ASP A 30 -8.66 -9.29 6.77
C ASP A 30 -9.21 -10.62 6.23
N ALA A 31 -10.40 -10.60 5.63
CA ALA A 31 -11.05 -11.81 5.14
C ALA A 31 -10.46 -12.32 3.81
N SER A 32 -9.84 -11.44 3.02
CA SER A 32 -9.32 -11.78 1.69
C SER A 32 -7.87 -12.26 1.75
N PHE A 33 -7.10 -11.76 2.72
CA PHE A 33 -5.67 -12.03 2.88
C PHE A 33 -5.35 -12.58 4.26
N TRP A 34 -5.87 -13.78 4.50
CA TRP A 34 -5.52 -14.59 5.67
C TRP A 34 -5.13 -15.99 5.25
N PHE A 35 -3.86 -16.16 4.88
CA PHE A 35 -3.32 -17.46 4.49
C PHE A 35 -2.87 -18.25 5.72
N GLU A 36 -3.31 -19.51 5.83
CA GLU A 36 -2.94 -20.42 6.92
C GLU A 36 -1.43 -20.76 6.91
N ASP A 37 -0.81 -20.71 5.74
CA ASP A 37 0.64 -20.87 5.51
C ASP A 37 1.40 -19.53 5.41
N GLY A 38 0.75 -18.42 5.77
CA GLY A 38 1.36 -17.10 5.78
C GLY A 38 2.57 -17.05 6.73
N SER A 39 3.67 -16.48 6.25
CA SER A 39 4.93 -16.39 6.99
C SER A 39 5.11 -15.04 7.70
N ILE A 40 4.25 -14.06 7.41
CA ILE A 40 4.32 -12.71 7.97
C ILE A 40 2.92 -12.10 8.08
N ILE A 41 2.68 -11.37 9.18
CA ILE A 41 1.46 -10.61 9.41
C ILE A 41 1.78 -9.11 9.27
N LEU A 42 1.21 -8.47 8.26
CA LEU A 42 1.26 -7.02 8.11
C LEU A 42 0.07 -6.40 8.85
N ILE A 43 0.29 -5.40 9.69
CA ILE A 43 -0.78 -4.71 10.43
C ILE A 43 -0.90 -3.28 9.90
N SER A 44 -2.08 -2.91 9.41
CA SER A 44 -2.35 -1.54 8.96
C SER A 44 -2.49 -0.56 10.12
N ASN A 45 -2.48 0.73 9.81
CA ASN A 45 -2.72 1.77 10.80
C ASN A 45 -4.17 1.75 11.36
N GLN A 46 -5.15 1.17 10.64
CA GLN A 46 -6.50 0.91 11.17
C GLN A 46 -6.61 -0.43 11.91
N ARG A 47 -5.48 -1.07 12.24
CA ARG A 47 -5.46 -2.33 13.01
C ARG A 47 -6.15 -3.47 12.26
N THR A 48 -5.97 -3.53 10.95
CA THR A 48 -6.31 -4.70 10.14
C THR A 48 -5.04 -5.50 9.86
N GLY A 49 -5.06 -6.80 10.15
CA GLY A 49 -3.96 -7.73 9.93
C GLY A 49 -4.14 -8.54 8.66
N PHE A 50 -3.05 -8.68 7.90
CA PHE A 50 -2.95 -9.43 6.67
C PHE A 50 -1.90 -10.53 6.85
N CYS A 51 -2.32 -11.79 6.89
CA CYS A 51 -1.41 -12.93 7.01
C CYS A 51 -1.02 -13.40 5.61
N VAL A 52 0.21 -13.15 5.19
CA VAL A 52 0.70 -13.31 3.81
C VAL A 52 2.10 -13.93 3.76
N HIS A 53 2.60 -14.17 2.55
CA HIS A 53 3.90 -14.80 2.30
C HIS A 53 4.99 -13.75 2.08
N LEU A 54 6.04 -13.80 2.90
CA LEU A 54 7.20 -12.91 2.78
C LEU A 54 7.93 -13.11 1.45
N GLY A 55 7.96 -14.34 0.91
CA GLY A 55 8.56 -14.63 -0.39
C GLY A 55 7.85 -13.91 -1.54
N VAL A 56 6.51 -13.86 -1.53
CA VAL A 56 5.72 -13.14 -2.55
C VAL A 56 5.95 -11.63 -2.45
N LEU A 57 5.98 -11.09 -1.23
CA LEU A 57 6.29 -9.67 -1.01
C LEU A 57 7.69 -9.33 -1.52
N SER A 58 8.70 -10.10 -1.09
CA SER A 58 10.11 -9.90 -1.45
C SER A 58 10.39 -10.06 -2.94
N LEU A 59 9.63 -10.91 -3.63
CA LEU A 59 9.74 -11.08 -5.07
C LEU A 59 9.34 -9.81 -5.81
N ASN A 60 8.25 -9.18 -5.37
CA ASN A 60 7.63 -8.06 -6.09
C ASN A 60 8.03 -6.68 -5.57
N ALA A 61 8.50 -6.57 -4.34
CA ALA A 61 8.78 -5.32 -3.64
C ALA A 61 10.09 -5.44 -2.85
N GLU A 62 11.10 -4.66 -3.26
CA GLU A 62 12.46 -4.77 -2.73
C GLU A 62 12.55 -4.47 -1.24
N PHE A 63 11.72 -3.56 -0.74
CA PHE A 63 11.66 -3.20 0.68
C PHE A 63 11.48 -4.41 1.62
N PHE A 64 10.76 -5.45 1.17
CA PHE A 64 10.49 -6.64 1.98
C PHE A 64 11.61 -7.69 1.93
N ARG A 65 12.56 -7.58 0.99
CA ARG A 65 13.72 -8.51 0.94
C ARG A 65 14.60 -8.38 2.17
N ASP A 66 14.85 -7.14 2.59
CA ASP A 66 15.75 -6.85 3.71
C ASP A 66 15.07 -7.12 5.07
N MET A 67 13.74 -7.22 5.09
CA MET A 67 12.99 -7.52 6.31
C MET A 67 13.10 -8.97 6.77
N SER A 68 13.48 -9.91 5.90
CA SER A 68 13.64 -11.30 6.33
C SER A 68 14.69 -11.46 7.44
N GLY A 69 15.65 -10.54 7.53
CA GLY A 69 16.66 -10.51 8.59
C GLY A 69 16.27 -9.70 9.83
N LEU A 70 15.22 -8.88 9.75
CA LEU A 70 14.78 -7.96 10.81
C LEU A 70 13.50 -8.42 11.52
N ALA A 71 12.84 -9.44 10.97
CA ALA A 71 11.68 -10.10 11.54
C ALA A 71 11.95 -10.57 12.98
N VAL A 72 11.34 -9.88 13.96
CA VAL A 72 11.31 -10.35 15.35
C VAL A 72 10.09 -11.24 15.50
N PRO A 73 10.26 -12.55 15.79
CA PRO A 73 9.12 -13.42 16.07
C PRO A 73 8.43 -12.96 17.35
N ASP A 74 7.09 -12.85 17.31
CA ASP A 74 6.26 -12.63 18.49
C ASP A 74 6.31 -13.86 19.42
N ALA A 75 5.70 -13.78 20.61
CA ALA A 75 5.59 -14.88 21.58
C ALA A 75 5.03 -16.19 20.99
N LYS A 76 4.33 -16.13 19.85
CA LYS A 76 3.79 -17.28 19.10
C LYS A 76 4.69 -17.78 17.96
N GLY A 77 5.80 -17.10 17.69
CA GLY A 77 6.70 -17.40 16.56
C GLY A 77 6.33 -16.69 15.26
N ASP A 78 5.23 -15.92 15.22
CA ASP A 78 4.78 -15.20 14.04
C ASP A 78 5.58 -13.92 13.84
N THR A 79 6.01 -13.64 12.60
CA THR A 79 6.62 -12.34 12.27
C THR A 79 5.53 -11.33 12.02
N MET A 80 5.51 -10.24 12.79
CA MET A 80 4.50 -9.19 12.69
C MET A 80 5.14 -7.84 12.42
N ILE A 81 4.53 -7.04 11.53
CA ILE A 81 5.03 -5.71 11.18
C ILE A 81 3.88 -4.72 11.17
N ASP A 82 3.93 -3.73 12.06
CA ASP A 82 3.04 -2.57 12.01
C ASP A 82 3.48 -1.62 10.89
N LEU A 83 2.55 -1.29 10.00
CA LEU A 83 2.71 -0.38 8.88
C LEU A 83 1.84 0.86 9.11
N GLU A 84 2.35 2.02 8.70
CA GLU A 84 1.61 3.28 8.78
C GLU A 84 0.57 3.46 7.66
N ASP A 85 0.44 2.48 6.77
CA ASP A 85 -0.46 2.54 5.62
C ASP A 85 -1.89 2.19 6.00
N SER A 86 -2.82 2.68 5.19
CA SER A 86 -4.23 2.34 5.35
C SER A 86 -4.50 0.90 4.91
N THR A 87 -5.52 0.29 5.52
CA THR A 87 -6.10 -0.99 5.14
C THR A 87 -6.45 -0.98 3.66
N GLN A 88 -7.09 0.08 3.15
CA GLN A 88 -7.47 0.17 1.74
C GLN A 88 -6.26 0.07 0.80
N ASP A 89 -5.17 0.81 1.10
CA ASP A 89 -3.97 0.79 0.28
C ASP A 89 -3.29 -0.57 0.27
N LEU A 90 -3.17 -1.17 1.45
CA LEU A 90 -2.60 -2.51 1.61
C LEU A 90 -3.44 -3.55 0.88
N THR A 91 -4.77 -3.47 0.96
CA THR A 91 -5.68 -4.36 0.22
C THR A 91 -5.48 -4.23 -1.29
N HIS A 92 -5.47 -3.02 -1.85
CA HIS A 92 -5.21 -2.81 -3.28
C HIS A 92 -3.83 -3.34 -3.69
N PHE A 93 -2.80 -3.03 -2.91
CA PHE A 93 -1.44 -3.47 -3.17
C PHE A 93 -1.31 -5.01 -3.14
N LEU A 94 -1.82 -5.66 -2.09
CA LEU A 94 -1.80 -7.11 -1.96
C LEU A 94 -2.59 -7.79 -3.07
N HIS A 95 -3.75 -7.26 -3.46
CA HIS A 95 -4.47 -7.78 -4.62
C HIS A 95 -3.65 -7.70 -5.90
N ALA A 96 -2.94 -6.61 -6.16
CA ALA A 96 -2.07 -6.51 -7.32
C ALA A 96 -0.90 -7.53 -7.29
N LEU A 97 -0.39 -7.89 -6.11
CA LEU A 97 0.69 -8.87 -5.97
C LEU A 97 0.22 -10.32 -6.09
N TYR A 98 -0.96 -10.64 -5.54
CA TYR A 98 -1.47 -12.01 -5.47
C TYR A 98 -2.41 -12.37 -6.63
N THR A 99 -3.08 -11.38 -7.22
CA THR A 99 -4.10 -11.58 -8.24
C THR A 99 -3.69 -10.89 -9.54
N ARG A 100 -3.19 -11.67 -10.50
CA ARG A 100 -2.72 -11.16 -11.80
C ARG A 100 -3.78 -10.38 -12.58
N SER A 101 -5.06 -10.74 -12.44
CA SER A 101 -6.17 -10.07 -13.13
C SER A 101 -6.65 -8.80 -12.42
N TYR A 102 -6.07 -8.45 -11.27
CA TYR A 102 -6.54 -7.32 -10.48
C TYR A 102 -6.24 -5.97 -11.14
N PHE A 103 -5.04 -5.85 -11.70
CA PHE A 103 -4.60 -4.64 -12.36
C PHE A 103 -3.81 -4.99 -13.62
N CYS A 104 -4.17 -4.35 -14.72
CA CYS A 104 -3.44 -4.42 -15.98
C CYS A 104 -3.49 -3.04 -16.65
N ALA A 105 -2.36 -2.59 -17.19
CA ALA A 105 -2.34 -1.36 -17.96
C ALA A 105 -3.29 -1.49 -19.16
N GLY A 106 -4.19 -0.51 -19.33
CA GLY A 106 -5.17 -0.51 -20.42
C GLY A 106 -6.50 -1.20 -20.10
N THR A 107 -6.72 -1.63 -18.85
CA THR A 107 -8.05 -2.10 -18.39
C THR A 107 -8.71 -1.07 -17.49
N PRO A 108 -10.02 -0.77 -17.65
CA PRO A 108 -10.70 0.23 -16.84
C PRO A 108 -10.48 -0.01 -15.34
N THR A 109 -9.90 0.96 -14.65
CA THR A 109 -9.51 0.85 -13.24
C THR A 109 -10.03 2.06 -12.48
N SER A 110 -10.46 1.86 -11.23
CA SER A 110 -10.92 2.98 -10.41
C SER A 110 -9.74 3.86 -10.02
N TYR A 111 -10.02 5.16 -9.86
CA TYR A 111 -9.00 6.11 -9.44
C TYR A 111 -8.39 5.75 -8.08
N ASP A 112 -9.23 5.36 -7.11
CA ASP A 112 -8.76 5.02 -5.76
C ASP A 112 -7.80 3.82 -5.79
N THR A 113 -8.03 2.85 -6.68
CA THR A 113 -7.08 1.75 -6.94
C THR A 113 -5.79 2.27 -7.55
N LEU A 114 -5.84 3.10 -8.59
CA LEU A 114 -4.63 3.66 -9.22
C LEU A 114 -3.79 4.47 -8.23
N GLU A 115 -4.43 5.30 -7.40
CA GLU A 115 -3.78 6.08 -6.34
C GLU A 115 -3.10 5.19 -5.30
N SER A 116 -3.82 4.19 -4.82
CA SER A 116 -3.29 3.21 -3.86
C SER A 116 -2.09 2.48 -4.45
N LEU A 117 -2.22 1.93 -5.66
CA LEU A 117 -1.15 1.19 -6.32
C LEU A 117 0.06 2.07 -6.61
N LEU A 118 -0.14 3.32 -7.06
CA LEU A 118 0.97 4.24 -7.30
C LEU A 118 1.74 4.55 -6.02
N ARG A 119 1.02 4.89 -4.94
CA ARG A 119 1.64 5.22 -3.65
C ARG A 119 2.39 4.03 -3.06
N MET A 120 1.75 2.87 -3.03
CA MET A 120 2.31 1.67 -2.41
C MET A 120 3.47 1.10 -3.21
N SER A 121 3.36 1.04 -4.55
CA SER A 121 4.45 0.57 -5.40
C SER A 121 5.69 1.48 -5.33
N THR A 122 5.49 2.78 -5.14
CA THR A 122 6.58 3.73 -4.91
C THR A 122 7.20 3.56 -3.52
N LYS A 123 6.37 3.50 -2.47
CA LYS A 123 6.82 3.36 -1.07
C LYS A 123 7.61 2.06 -0.85
N TYR A 124 7.12 0.97 -1.42
CA TYR A 124 7.67 -0.37 -1.21
C TYR A 124 8.61 -0.83 -2.32
N LEU A 125 8.98 0.07 -3.23
CA LEU A 125 9.92 -0.20 -4.33
C LEU A 125 9.47 -1.39 -5.20
N ALA A 126 8.18 -1.48 -5.50
CA ALA A 126 7.61 -2.48 -6.41
C ALA A 126 7.67 -1.98 -7.86
N GLN A 127 8.86 -1.99 -8.46
CA GLN A 127 9.15 -1.30 -9.71
C GLN A 127 8.29 -1.76 -10.90
N LEU A 128 8.03 -3.06 -11.03
CA LEU A 128 7.20 -3.59 -12.13
C LEU A 128 5.76 -3.07 -12.03
N LEU A 129 5.14 -3.19 -10.85
CA LEU A 129 3.81 -2.66 -10.60
C LEU A 129 3.76 -1.14 -10.81
N ARG A 130 4.77 -0.41 -10.35
CA ARG A 130 4.88 1.04 -10.55
C ARG A 130 4.94 1.40 -12.04
N SER A 131 5.73 0.67 -12.83
CA SER A 131 5.83 0.87 -14.28
C SER A 131 4.49 0.64 -14.97
N ASP A 132 3.75 -0.41 -14.58
CA ASP A 132 2.44 -0.70 -15.14
C ASP A 132 1.43 0.41 -14.79
N VAL A 133 1.45 0.92 -13.56
CA VAL A 133 0.59 2.03 -13.13
C VAL A 133 0.93 3.32 -13.88
N ILE A 134 2.22 3.64 -14.06
CA ILE A 134 2.64 4.81 -14.85
C ILE A 134 2.21 4.67 -16.30
N THR A 135 2.35 3.49 -16.89
CA THR A 135 1.90 3.20 -18.26
C THR A 135 0.39 3.41 -18.38
N HIS A 136 -0.38 2.92 -17.40
CA HIS A 136 -1.82 3.13 -17.33
C HIS A 136 -2.18 4.62 -17.24
N LEU A 137 -1.52 5.37 -16.35
CA LEU A 137 -1.73 6.80 -16.19
C LEU A 137 -1.35 7.60 -17.45
N ALA A 138 -0.29 7.22 -18.16
CA ALA A 138 0.12 7.87 -19.41
C ALA A 138 -0.89 7.64 -20.56
N MET A 139 -1.69 6.57 -20.51
CA MET A 139 -2.80 6.38 -21.46
C MET A 139 -3.98 7.29 -21.15
N ILE A 140 -4.29 7.49 -19.86
CA ILE A 140 -5.37 8.37 -19.42
C ILE A 140 -5.00 9.86 -19.58
N TYR A 141 -3.74 10.19 -19.25
CA TYR A 141 -3.18 11.53 -19.26
C TYR A 141 -1.95 11.57 -20.18
N PRO A 142 -2.17 11.58 -21.51
CA PRO A 142 -1.08 11.62 -22.46
C PRO A 142 -0.30 12.95 -22.36
N PRO A 143 1.00 12.95 -22.73
CA PRO A 143 1.84 14.14 -22.67
C PRO A 143 1.41 15.22 -23.69
N GLU A 144 0.72 14.83 -24.76
CA GLU A 144 0.19 15.74 -25.77
C GLU A 144 -1.30 15.98 -25.55
N LEU A 145 -1.70 17.25 -25.47
CA LEU A 145 -3.10 17.63 -25.27
C LEU A 145 -4.02 17.15 -26.39
N ALA A 146 -3.50 17.02 -27.62
CA ALA A 146 -4.25 16.51 -28.77
C ALA A 146 -4.70 15.05 -28.60
N ASP A 147 -4.02 14.30 -27.72
CA ASP A 147 -4.31 12.90 -27.43
C ASP A 147 -5.25 12.73 -26.24
N LEU A 148 -5.47 13.80 -25.48
CA LEU A 148 -6.38 13.81 -24.34
C LEU A 148 -7.80 13.51 -24.84
N GLY A 149 -8.37 12.41 -24.35
CA GLY A 149 -9.72 11.96 -24.74
C GLY A 149 -9.75 10.70 -25.62
N LYS A 150 -8.60 10.20 -26.10
CA LYS A 150 -8.52 8.94 -26.86
C LYS A 150 -8.88 7.70 -26.05
N HIS A 151 -8.65 7.74 -24.74
CA HIS A 151 -8.81 6.61 -23.81
C HIS A 151 -9.74 6.94 -22.64
N THR A 152 -10.87 7.60 -22.91
CA THR A 152 -11.88 7.91 -21.88
C THR A 152 -12.58 6.67 -21.34
N ASP A 153 -12.55 5.57 -22.09
CA ASP A 153 -13.06 4.25 -21.72
C ASP A 153 -12.27 3.58 -20.58
N LEU A 154 -11.01 3.97 -20.38
CA LEU A 154 -10.17 3.46 -19.29
C LEU A 154 -10.51 4.07 -17.93
N ILE A 155 -11.28 5.15 -17.92
CA ILE A 155 -11.69 5.86 -16.71
C ILE A 155 -13.06 5.33 -16.27
N LEU A 156 -13.15 4.74 -15.08
CA LEU A 156 -14.46 4.45 -14.49
C LEU A 156 -15.15 5.78 -14.11
N PRO A 157 -16.41 6.03 -14.51
CA PRO A 157 -17.09 7.29 -14.26
C PRO A 157 -17.41 7.41 -12.77
N CYS A 158 -16.49 7.99 -11.99
CA CYS A 158 -16.75 8.32 -10.61
C CYS A 158 -16.10 9.65 -10.22
N SER A 159 -16.95 10.65 -10.02
CA SER A 159 -16.71 11.97 -9.40
C SER A 159 -16.22 13.09 -10.33
N ASP A 160 -16.88 14.24 -10.27
CA ASP A 160 -16.62 15.49 -11.01
C ASP A 160 -15.25 16.16 -10.71
N LEU A 161 -14.35 15.46 -10.01
CA LEU A 161 -13.06 15.96 -9.53
C LEU A 161 -11.86 15.25 -10.16
N HIS A 162 -12.02 14.72 -11.38
CA HIS A 162 -10.96 13.99 -12.09
C HIS A 162 -9.69 14.82 -12.30
N SER A 163 -9.81 16.12 -12.57
CA SER A 163 -8.68 16.98 -12.91
C SER A 163 -7.78 17.29 -11.69
N LEU A 164 -8.36 17.54 -10.51
CA LEU A 164 -7.56 17.83 -9.30
C LEU A 164 -6.80 16.58 -8.83
N ARG A 165 -7.49 15.44 -8.88
CA ARG A 165 -6.93 14.12 -8.58
C ARG A 165 -5.77 13.77 -9.53
N ALA A 166 -5.93 14.02 -10.84
CA ALA A 166 -4.85 13.87 -11.81
C ALA A 166 -3.60 14.71 -11.47
N ILE A 167 -3.81 15.98 -11.08
CA ILE A 167 -2.72 16.88 -10.67
C ILE A 167 -2.04 16.36 -9.40
N GLU A 168 -2.81 15.92 -8.40
CA GLU A 168 -2.29 15.35 -7.16
C GLU A 168 -1.40 14.13 -7.42
N MET A 169 -1.82 13.24 -8.33
CA MET A 169 -1.04 12.07 -8.75
C MET A 169 0.24 12.46 -9.51
N GLY A 170 0.14 13.44 -10.41
CA GLY A 170 1.28 14.00 -11.14
C GLY A 170 2.31 14.64 -10.20
N VAL A 171 1.87 15.40 -9.20
CA VAL A 171 2.76 16.00 -8.19
C VAL A 171 3.42 14.91 -7.34
N ARG A 172 2.70 13.85 -6.93
CA ARG A 172 3.28 12.75 -6.15
C ARG A 172 4.34 11.95 -6.92
N LEU A 173 4.17 11.78 -8.23
CA LEU A 173 5.20 11.18 -9.10
C LEU A 173 6.51 11.97 -9.07
N VAL A 174 6.45 13.29 -8.95
CA VAL A 174 7.62 14.18 -8.95
C VAL A 174 8.20 14.37 -7.54
N SER A 175 7.36 14.52 -6.51
CA SER A 175 7.81 14.84 -5.15
C SER A 175 8.47 13.68 -4.41
N PHE A 176 8.11 12.42 -4.69
CA PHE A 176 8.77 11.28 -4.03
C PHE A 176 10.17 10.97 -4.57
N GLY A 177 10.54 11.49 -5.75
CA GLY A 177 11.91 11.40 -6.27
C GLY A 177 12.95 12.15 -5.41
N CYS A 178 12.55 13.20 -4.70
CA CYS A 178 13.48 14.06 -3.94
C CYS A 178 13.69 13.64 -2.47
N TRP A 179 12.82 12.82 -1.87
CA TRP A 179 12.95 12.42 -0.46
C TRP A 179 13.77 11.15 -0.22
N PHE A 180 14.09 10.38 -1.27
CA PHE A 180 14.80 9.10 -1.12
C PHE A 180 16.10 9.00 -1.92
N TRP A 181 16.44 10.00 -2.74
CA TRP A 181 17.61 9.94 -3.61
C TRP A 181 18.46 11.21 -3.47
N ASN A 182 19.47 11.14 -2.60
CA ASN A 182 20.55 12.11 -2.58
C ASN A 182 21.87 11.39 -2.87
N SER A 183 22.16 11.17 -4.15
CA SER A 183 23.49 11.33 -4.74
C SER A 183 23.47 10.97 -6.22
N HIS A 184 23.73 11.99 -7.05
CA HIS A 184 24.17 11.91 -8.44
C HIS A 184 23.19 11.28 -9.45
N ASP A 185 22.10 11.99 -9.76
CA ASP A 185 21.90 12.60 -11.09
C ASP A 185 20.58 13.40 -11.10
N PHE A 186 20.68 14.68 -11.44
CA PHE A 186 19.58 15.65 -11.37
C PHE A 186 18.60 15.46 -12.55
N VAL A 187 17.37 15.04 -12.27
CA VAL A 187 16.24 15.33 -13.16
C VAL A 187 15.57 16.61 -12.68
N THR A 188 15.80 17.71 -13.38
CA THR A 188 15.13 18.98 -13.09
C THR A 188 13.75 19.02 -13.74
N ALA A 189 12.69 19.07 -12.93
CA ALA A 189 11.37 19.45 -13.40
C ALA A 189 11.25 20.99 -13.38
N THR A 190 11.02 21.62 -14.53
CA THR A 190 10.76 23.07 -14.64
C THR A 190 9.27 23.29 -14.84
N VAL A 191 8.62 23.94 -13.88
CA VAL A 191 7.25 24.43 -14.03
C VAL A 191 7.31 25.74 -14.81
N LEU A 192 6.85 25.74 -16.06
CA LEU A 192 6.67 26.97 -16.84
C LEU A 192 5.20 27.40 -16.74
N GLY A 193 4.93 28.44 -15.96
CA GLY A 193 3.64 29.13 -15.97
C GLY A 193 3.58 30.08 -17.17
N GLN A 194 2.66 29.85 -18.09
CA GLN A 194 2.31 30.81 -19.14
C GLN A 194 1.06 31.57 -18.69
N LYS A 195 1.20 32.88 -18.49
CA LYS A 195 0.10 33.79 -18.13
C LYS A 195 -0.54 34.30 -19.42
N GLU A 196 -1.52 33.57 -19.96
CA GLU A 196 -2.38 34.14 -21.01
C GLU A 196 -3.54 34.94 -20.39
N SER A 197 -3.71 36.15 -20.91
CA SER A 197 -4.71 37.11 -20.45
C SER A 197 -6.11 36.63 -20.80
N GLY A 198 -6.87 36.16 -19.81
CA GLY A 198 -8.33 36.16 -19.86
C GLY A 198 -9.09 34.87 -19.55
N ARG A 199 -8.45 33.71 -19.36
CA ARG A 199 -9.12 32.49 -18.86
C ARG A 199 -8.10 31.43 -18.41
N GLU A 200 -8.25 31.00 -17.16
CA GLU A 200 -7.59 29.91 -16.41
C GLU A 200 -6.07 29.72 -16.53
N GLU A 201 -5.39 29.67 -15.39
CA GLU A 201 -3.95 29.46 -15.26
C GLU A 201 -3.64 27.97 -15.51
N ILE A 202 -3.09 27.64 -16.69
CA ILE A 202 -2.80 26.26 -17.09
C ILE A 202 -1.37 25.91 -16.71
N VAL A 203 -1.21 24.97 -15.76
CA VAL A 203 0.09 24.43 -15.36
C VAL A 203 0.45 23.28 -16.31
N THR A 204 1.49 23.48 -17.13
CA THR A 204 2.03 22.43 -18.01
C THR A 204 3.24 21.76 -17.37
N LEU A 205 3.18 20.45 -17.16
CA LEU A 205 4.31 19.64 -16.69
C LEU A 205 5.00 19.00 -17.89
N LYS A 206 6.29 19.30 -18.10
CA LYS A 206 7.09 18.72 -19.18
C LYS A 206 8.22 17.90 -18.55
N LEU A 207 8.16 16.57 -18.66
CA LEU A 207 9.27 15.70 -18.29
C LEU A 207 10.19 15.53 -19.50
N GLY A 208 11.46 15.92 -19.37
CA GLY A 208 12.51 15.63 -20.36
C GLY A 208 13.44 14.55 -19.85
N LEU A 209 13.71 13.53 -20.67
CA LEU A 209 14.83 12.60 -20.44
C LEU A 209 16.12 13.25 -20.95
N LEU A 210 17.15 13.31 -20.09
CA LEU A 210 18.52 13.52 -20.53
C LEU A 210 19.13 12.16 -20.86
N THR A 211 19.43 11.93 -22.14
CA THR A 211 20.35 10.86 -22.55
C THR A 211 21.78 11.33 -22.30
N THR A 212 22.47 10.73 -21.34
CA THR A 212 23.92 10.93 -21.15
C THR A 212 24.69 9.95 -22.03
N THR A 213 25.47 10.49 -22.97
CA THR A 213 26.63 9.84 -23.61
C THR A 213 27.84 9.84 -22.70
#